data_AF-E1F310-F1
#
_entry.id   AF-E1F310-F1
#
_cell.length_a   1.000
_cell.length_b   1.000
_cell.length_c   1.000
_cell.angle_alpha   90.00
_cell.angle_beta   90.00
_cell.angle_gamma   90.00
#
_symmetry.space_group_name_H-M   'P 1'
#
loop_
_entity.id
_entity.type
_entity.pdbx_description
1 polymer ?
#
loop_
_entity_poly.entity_id
_entity_poly.type
_entity_poly.pdbx_seq_one_letter_code
_entity_poly.pdbx_strand_id
1 'polypeptide(L)'
;MTSITQLCNDLYDALNGHAIKDSVVIKLCCSVPQHILVQVALRYQAMTGCSLEQILTTDTESNYRRILARLCMRRQLQMLNIIHEYIVTMSDKRIEPAIAVMHIGLVLCTITKKQLYELVVAYKQQYFSDITEDIYEILRKLSPNIPDSNAVSRIFISLLSCARDDDPFDDYGDVIEKRSQLLSANTSASVVGVLVELLCGRSVASVKALEGQGLNIKELLTLVQQKGLITGLAADLFLIVFYSCTDVHKMWAHMCNIAIESKNSALLADTILIGYDQSTRLREEYAALKGTYDISVLQNVINGATHPDYEQIVFNALIETGANLK
;
A
#
# COMPACT_ATOMS: atom_id res chain seq x y z
N MET A 1 30.54 -2.61 0.01
CA MET A 1 29.27 -3.10 -0.58
C MET A 1 29.49 -4.54 -1.00
N THR A 2 28.68 -5.47 -0.49
CA THR A 2 28.67 -6.87 -0.93
C THR A 2 28.21 -6.92 -2.40
N SER A 3 28.90 -7.66 -3.26
CA SER A 3 28.54 -7.72 -4.68
C SER A 3 27.25 -8.53 -4.90
N ILE A 4 26.49 -8.24 -5.96
CA ILE A 4 25.30 -9.00 -6.38
C ILE A 4 25.64 -10.49 -6.52
N THR A 5 26.84 -10.80 -7.01
CA THR A 5 27.33 -12.17 -7.13
C THR A 5 27.49 -12.84 -5.78
N GLN A 6 28.07 -12.16 -4.79
CA GLN A 6 28.23 -12.72 -3.45
C GLN A 6 26.87 -12.97 -2.79
N LEU A 7 25.95 -11.99 -2.84
CA LEU A 7 24.59 -12.14 -2.31
C LEU A 7 23.84 -13.33 -2.94
N CYS A 8 24.00 -13.52 -4.25
CA CYS A 8 23.39 -14.63 -4.97
C CYS A 8 23.95 -15.99 -4.53
N ASN A 9 25.27 -16.08 -4.32
CA ASN A 9 25.91 -17.31 -3.84
C ASN A 9 25.49 -17.61 -2.40
N ASP A 10 25.46 -16.60 -1.53
CA ASP A 10 25.03 -16.74 -0.13
C ASP A 10 23.56 -17.21 -0.05
N LEU A 11 22.69 -16.67 -0.90
CA LEU A 11 21.30 -17.13 -1.01
C LEU A 11 21.20 -18.56 -1.55
N TYR A 12 22.02 -18.93 -2.54
CA TYR A 12 22.08 -20.30 -3.03
C TYR A 12 22.48 -21.27 -1.94
N ASP A 13 23.53 -20.99 -1.16
CA ASP A 13 23.97 -21.86 -0.06
C ASP A 13 22.97 -21.91 1.12
N ALA A 14 22.10 -20.91 1.23
CA ALA A 14 21.04 -20.87 2.24
C ALA A 14 19.77 -21.63 1.80
N LEU A 15 19.48 -21.66 0.50
CA LEU A 15 18.32 -22.33 -0.08
C LEU A 15 18.61 -23.77 -0.50
N ASN A 16 19.87 -24.09 -0.79
CA ASN A 16 20.28 -25.37 -1.31
C ASN A 16 20.84 -26.27 -0.19
N GLY A 17 20.24 -27.45 -0.03
CA GLY A 17 20.57 -28.39 1.05
C GLY A 17 19.35 -29.19 1.52
N HIS A 18 19.52 -29.99 2.57
CA HIS A 18 18.43 -30.82 3.13
C HIS A 18 17.32 -29.97 3.79
N ALA A 19 17.62 -28.74 4.20
CA ALA A 19 16.67 -27.79 4.77
C ALA A 19 17.10 -26.34 4.46
N ILE A 20 16.11 -25.46 4.26
CA ILE A 20 16.32 -24.02 4.05
C ILE A 20 16.78 -23.36 5.37
N LYS A 21 17.81 -22.52 5.29
CA LYS A 21 18.33 -21.75 6.44
C LYS A 21 17.56 -20.43 6.58
N ASP A 22 16.33 -20.49 7.08
CA ASP A 22 15.38 -19.36 7.07
C ASP A 22 15.94 -18.07 7.68
N SER A 23 16.65 -18.14 8.81
CA SER A 23 17.26 -16.97 9.45
C SER A 23 18.29 -16.26 8.57
N VAL A 24 19.04 -17.00 7.76
CA VAL A 24 20.01 -16.46 6.79
C VAL A 24 19.28 -15.83 5.62
N VAL A 25 18.25 -16.50 5.08
CA VAL A 25 17.44 -15.98 3.97
C VAL A 25 16.76 -14.67 4.37
N ILE A 26 16.13 -14.62 5.54
CA ILE A 26 15.46 -13.41 6.05
C ILE A 26 16.47 -12.26 6.16
N LYS A 27 17.62 -12.52 6.79
CA LYS A 27 18.68 -11.51 6.94
C LYS A 27 19.18 -10.98 5.60
N LEU A 28 19.41 -11.86 4.62
CA LEU A 28 19.90 -11.46 3.29
C LEU A 28 18.86 -10.66 2.53
N CYS A 29 17.62 -11.15 2.44
CA CYS A 29 16.54 -10.49 1.69
C CYS A 29 16.16 -9.13 2.31
N CYS A 30 16.08 -9.05 3.64
CA CYS A 30 15.64 -7.84 4.33
C CYS A 30 16.77 -6.85 4.63
N SER A 31 18.02 -7.08 4.21
CA SER A 31 19.15 -6.17 4.48
C SER A 31 19.60 -5.34 3.27
N VAL A 32 18.95 -5.53 2.13
CA VAL A 32 19.32 -4.89 0.86
C VAL A 32 18.14 -4.14 0.25
N PRO A 33 18.38 -3.08 -0.56
CA PRO A 33 17.32 -2.44 -1.33
C PRO A 33 16.63 -3.41 -2.29
N GLN A 34 15.33 -3.20 -2.52
CA GLN A 34 14.54 -4.07 -3.41
C GLN A 34 15.11 -4.16 -4.83
N HIS A 35 15.61 -3.06 -5.40
CA HIS A 35 16.19 -3.07 -6.74
C HIS A 35 17.47 -3.93 -6.85
N ILE A 36 18.23 -4.08 -5.76
CA ILE A 36 19.37 -5.01 -5.69
C ILE A 36 18.86 -6.44 -5.56
N LEU A 37 17.87 -6.68 -4.70
CA LEU A 37 17.30 -8.01 -4.49
C LEU A 37 16.69 -8.58 -5.78
N VAL A 38 16.02 -7.75 -6.58
CA VAL A 38 15.50 -8.15 -7.90
C VAL A 38 16.63 -8.58 -8.84
N GLN A 39 17.77 -7.87 -8.84
CA GLN A 39 18.93 -8.27 -9.67
C GLN A 39 19.53 -9.59 -9.19
N VAL A 40 19.59 -9.79 -7.86
CA VAL A 40 20.01 -11.06 -7.26
C VAL A 40 19.05 -12.17 -7.66
N ALA A 41 17.73 -11.95 -7.64
CA ALA A 41 16.72 -12.92 -8.05
C ALA A 41 16.88 -13.34 -9.53
N LEU A 42 17.11 -12.37 -10.42
CA LEU A 42 17.36 -12.64 -11.85
C LEU A 42 18.64 -13.46 -12.04
N ARG A 43 19.71 -13.10 -11.32
CA ARG A 43 20.98 -13.86 -11.38
C ARG A 43 20.80 -15.28 -10.84
N TYR A 44 20.07 -15.42 -9.74
CA TYR A 44 19.77 -16.72 -9.14
C TYR A 44 19.02 -17.62 -10.12
N GLN A 45 18.00 -17.09 -10.78
CA GLN A 45 17.24 -17.81 -11.80
C GLN A 45 18.12 -18.20 -12.99
N ALA A 46 19.00 -17.32 -13.46
CA ALA A 46 19.94 -17.63 -14.54
C ALA A 46 20.95 -18.72 -14.15
N MET A 47 21.34 -18.78 -12.88
CA MET A 47 22.32 -19.76 -12.37
C MET A 47 21.69 -21.14 -12.12
N THR A 48 20.45 -21.19 -11.63
CA THR A 48 19.83 -22.43 -11.13
C THR A 48 18.71 -22.96 -12.02
N GLY A 49 18.18 -22.15 -12.94
CA GLY A 49 16.97 -22.45 -13.71
C GLY A 49 15.65 -22.29 -12.95
N CYS A 50 15.69 -22.06 -11.64
CA CYS A 50 14.51 -21.92 -10.78
C CYS A 50 14.40 -20.49 -10.24
N SER A 51 13.19 -19.92 -10.20
CA SER A 51 13.00 -18.59 -9.61
C SER A 51 13.03 -18.66 -8.08
N LEU A 52 13.46 -17.56 -7.43
CA LEU A 52 13.38 -17.46 -5.97
C LEU A 52 11.93 -17.55 -5.47
N GLU A 53 10.98 -17.00 -6.23
CA GLU A 53 9.55 -17.14 -5.95
C GLU A 53 9.14 -18.61 -5.86
N GLN A 54 9.49 -19.41 -6.88
CA GLN A 54 9.18 -20.84 -6.89
C GLN A 54 9.76 -21.50 -5.64
N ILE A 55 11.07 -21.38 -5.41
CA ILE A 55 11.74 -22.07 -4.29
C ILE A 55 11.16 -21.67 -2.93
N LEU A 56 10.90 -20.38 -2.71
CA LEU A 56 10.37 -19.90 -1.44
C LEU A 56 8.91 -20.31 -1.21
N THR A 57 8.17 -20.65 -2.27
CA THR A 57 6.74 -21.01 -2.17
C THR A 57 6.44 -22.49 -2.38
N THR A 58 7.40 -23.29 -2.88
CA THR A 58 7.16 -24.65 -3.43
C THR A 58 6.58 -25.66 -2.43
N ASP A 59 6.73 -25.48 -1.11
CA ASP A 59 6.24 -26.48 -0.14
C ASP A 59 5.84 -25.86 1.22
N THR A 60 5.39 -24.60 1.22
CA THR A 60 5.11 -23.91 2.50
C THR A 60 3.80 -23.15 2.56
N GLU A 61 3.06 -23.44 3.63
CA GLU A 61 1.96 -22.60 4.15
C GLU A 61 2.47 -21.35 4.89
N SER A 62 3.79 -21.16 5.01
CA SER A 62 4.36 -20.08 5.81
C SER A 62 4.24 -18.71 5.13
N ASN A 63 3.48 -17.81 5.76
CA ASN A 63 3.24 -16.46 5.27
C ASN A 63 4.54 -15.65 5.07
N TYR A 64 5.54 -15.80 5.95
CA TYR A 64 6.79 -15.05 5.84
C TYR A 64 7.57 -15.38 4.56
N ARG A 65 7.55 -16.63 4.08
CA ARG A 65 8.25 -16.97 2.82
C ARG A 65 7.55 -16.36 1.61
N ARG A 66 6.22 -16.22 1.65
CA ARG A 66 5.48 -15.45 0.64
C ARG A 66 5.89 -13.98 0.65
N ILE A 67 6.05 -13.37 1.83
CA ILE A 67 6.55 -11.99 1.95
C ILE A 67 7.96 -11.87 1.32
N LEU A 68 8.88 -12.78 1.64
CA LEU A 68 10.23 -12.79 1.07
C LEU A 68 10.23 -13.00 -0.45
N ALA A 69 9.38 -13.90 -0.96
CA ALA A 69 9.21 -14.13 -2.39
C ALA A 69 8.73 -12.84 -3.10
N ARG A 70 7.74 -12.15 -2.53
CA ARG A 70 7.24 -10.88 -3.06
C ARG A 70 8.31 -9.80 -3.02
N LEU A 71 9.12 -9.72 -1.97
CA LEU A 71 10.22 -8.76 -1.88
C LEU A 71 11.24 -8.92 -3.03
N CYS A 72 11.42 -10.15 -3.52
CA CYS A 72 12.30 -10.47 -4.66
C CYS A 72 11.69 -10.09 -6.03
N MET A 73 10.40 -9.75 -6.09
CA MET A 73 9.72 -9.34 -7.31
C MET A 73 9.92 -7.85 -7.60
N ARG A 74 9.75 -7.46 -8.87
CA ARG A 74 9.65 -6.04 -9.23
C ARG A 74 8.39 -5.44 -8.61
N ARG A 75 8.47 -4.21 -8.09
CA ARG A 75 7.33 -3.51 -7.48
C ARG A 75 6.11 -3.42 -8.38
N GLN A 76 6.30 -3.13 -9.66
CA GLN A 76 5.21 -3.07 -10.65
C GLN A 76 4.45 -4.40 -10.68
N LEU A 77 5.15 -5.54 -10.65
CA LEU A 77 4.54 -6.87 -10.60
C LEU A 77 3.85 -7.13 -9.25
N GLN A 78 4.42 -6.66 -8.14
CA GLN A 78 3.77 -6.77 -6.83
C GLN A 78 2.44 -6.01 -6.81
N MET A 79 2.44 -4.74 -7.25
CA MET A 79 1.24 -3.90 -7.34
C MET A 79 0.17 -4.54 -8.23
N LEU A 80 0.61 -5.09 -9.35
CA LEU A 80 -0.25 -5.81 -10.29
C LEU A 80 -0.91 -7.03 -9.65
N ASN A 81 -0.11 -7.86 -8.97
CA ASN A 81 -0.59 -9.04 -8.28
C ASN A 81 -1.55 -8.68 -7.13
N ILE A 82 -1.28 -7.61 -6.36
CA ILE A 82 -2.19 -7.11 -5.31
C ILE A 82 -3.55 -6.78 -5.92
N ILE A 83 -3.61 -5.92 -6.94
CA ILE A 83 -4.90 -5.51 -7.49
C ILE A 83 -5.68 -6.74 -7.99
N HIS A 84 -5.04 -7.62 -8.75
CA HIS A 84 -5.72 -8.80 -9.27
C HIS A 84 -6.21 -9.75 -8.16
N GLU A 85 -5.35 -10.06 -7.18
CA GLU A 85 -5.68 -10.92 -6.05
C GLU A 85 -6.90 -10.39 -5.29
N TYR A 86 -6.93 -9.08 -5.01
CA TYR A 86 -8.02 -8.47 -4.25
C TYR A 86 -9.30 -8.29 -5.08
N ILE A 87 -9.23 -8.09 -6.40
CA ILE A 87 -10.42 -8.12 -7.28
C ILE A 87 -11.04 -9.53 -7.28
N VAL A 88 -10.23 -10.57 -7.46
CA VAL A 88 -10.71 -11.96 -7.54
C VAL A 88 -11.29 -12.41 -6.20
N THR A 89 -10.57 -12.21 -5.10
CA THR A 89 -11.03 -12.63 -3.76
C THR A 89 -12.27 -11.87 -3.31
N MET A 90 -12.39 -10.58 -3.66
CA MET A 90 -13.59 -9.78 -3.43
C MET A 90 -14.77 -10.28 -4.28
N SER A 91 -14.53 -10.65 -5.56
CA SER A 91 -15.54 -11.24 -6.46
C SER A 91 -16.09 -12.57 -5.94
N ASP A 92 -15.22 -13.40 -5.38
CA ASP A 92 -15.55 -14.70 -4.79
C ASP A 92 -16.16 -14.60 -3.39
N LYS A 93 -16.28 -13.38 -2.82
CA LYS A 93 -16.75 -13.12 -1.46
C LYS A 93 -15.92 -13.84 -0.38
N ARG A 94 -14.63 -14.08 -0.65
CA ARG A 94 -13.70 -14.73 0.29
C ARG A 94 -13.19 -13.78 1.38
N ILE A 95 -13.30 -12.48 1.13
CA ILE A 95 -12.86 -11.41 2.04
C ILE A 95 -13.93 -10.32 2.11
N GLU A 96 -13.89 -9.54 3.20
CA GLU A 96 -14.76 -8.37 3.33
C GLU A 96 -14.42 -7.30 2.28
N PRO A 97 -15.41 -6.69 1.62
CA PRO A 97 -15.18 -5.67 0.60
C PRO A 97 -14.33 -4.49 1.09
N ALA A 98 -14.50 -4.05 2.34
CA ALA A 98 -13.73 -2.96 2.93
C ALA A 98 -12.23 -3.29 3.00
N ILE A 99 -11.86 -4.53 3.30
CA ILE A 99 -10.47 -4.99 3.31
C ILE A 99 -9.89 -4.89 1.90
N ALA A 100 -10.57 -5.47 0.90
CA ALA A 100 -10.13 -5.43 -0.49
C ALA A 100 -9.92 -4.00 -1.00
N VAL A 101 -10.86 -3.10 -0.66
CA VAL A 101 -10.78 -1.67 -1.00
C VAL A 101 -9.52 -1.04 -0.43
N MET A 102 -9.09 -1.38 0.79
CA MET A 102 -7.85 -0.84 1.35
C MET A 102 -6.59 -1.33 0.62
N HIS A 103 -6.54 -2.58 0.18
CA HIS A 103 -5.42 -3.11 -0.59
C HIS A 103 -5.34 -2.49 -2.00
N ILE A 104 -6.48 -2.36 -2.68
CA ILE A 104 -6.51 -1.69 -3.99
C ILE A 104 -6.19 -0.20 -3.82
N GLY A 105 -6.74 0.44 -2.78
CA GLY A 105 -6.46 1.84 -2.42
C GLY A 105 -4.99 2.08 -2.13
N LEU A 106 -4.31 1.17 -1.42
CA LEU A 106 -2.87 1.22 -1.17
C LEU A 106 -2.07 1.38 -2.47
N VAL A 107 -2.42 0.60 -3.50
CA VAL A 107 -1.75 0.68 -4.81
C VAL A 107 -2.15 1.97 -5.53
N LEU A 108 -3.44 2.23 -5.71
CA LEU A 108 -3.91 3.35 -6.53
C LEU A 108 -3.55 4.73 -5.94
N CYS A 109 -3.44 4.85 -4.63
CA CYS A 109 -3.09 6.12 -3.99
C CYS A 109 -1.58 6.44 -4.06
N THR A 110 -0.72 5.45 -4.37
CA THR A 110 0.74 5.58 -4.36
C THR A 110 1.37 5.62 -5.75
N ILE A 111 0.61 5.29 -6.80
CA ILE A 111 1.10 5.31 -8.18
C ILE A 111 1.04 6.71 -8.78
N THR A 112 2.08 7.05 -9.53
CA THR A 112 2.09 8.20 -10.46
C THR A 112 1.28 7.89 -11.71
N LYS A 113 0.91 8.93 -12.47
CA LYS A 113 0.23 8.80 -13.77
C LYS A 113 0.96 7.86 -14.73
N LYS A 114 2.30 8.02 -14.84
CA LYS A 114 3.14 7.13 -15.66
C LYS A 114 3.06 5.67 -15.19
N GLN A 115 3.18 5.44 -13.88
CA GLN A 115 3.11 4.08 -13.33
C GLN A 115 1.73 3.44 -13.51
N LEU A 116 0.65 4.23 -13.45
CA LEU A 116 -0.70 3.74 -13.74
C LEU A 116 -0.82 3.27 -15.20
N TYR A 117 -0.31 4.01 -16.18
CA TYR A 117 -0.29 3.54 -17.57
C TYR A 117 0.49 2.24 -17.75
N GLU A 118 1.68 2.14 -17.14
CA GLU A 118 2.49 0.91 -17.16
C GLU A 118 1.73 -0.27 -16.52
N LEU A 119 1.04 -0.02 -15.41
CA LEU A 119 0.26 -1.02 -14.68
C LEU A 119 -0.94 -1.51 -15.49
N VAL A 120 -1.68 -0.60 -16.14
CA VAL A 120 -2.82 -0.92 -17.02
C VAL A 120 -2.35 -1.80 -18.19
N VAL A 121 -1.24 -1.45 -18.84
CA VAL A 121 -0.67 -2.24 -19.94
C VAL A 121 -0.24 -3.63 -19.46
N ALA A 122 0.46 -3.71 -18.33
CA ALA A 122 0.90 -4.97 -17.76
C ALA A 122 -0.28 -5.86 -17.36
N TYR A 123 -1.33 -5.29 -16.76
CA TYR A 123 -2.54 -6.01 -16.36
C TYR A 123 -3.24 -6.63 -17.56
N LYS A 124 -3.41 -5.87 -18.64
CA LYS A 124 -3.98 -6.37 -19.88
C LYS A 124 -3.16 -7.48 -20.52
N GLN A 125 -1.83 -7.39 -20.46
CA GLN A 125 -0.94 -8.42 -21.01
C GLN A 125 -0.96 -9.71 -20.20
N GLN A 126 -1.03 -9.61 -18.86
CA GLN A 126 -0.94 -10.76 -17.97
C GLN A 126 -2.28 -11.47 -17.75
N TYR A 127 -3.36 -10.71 -17.60
CA TYR A 127 -4.68 -11.24 -17.23
C TYR A 127 -5.72 -11.14 -18.35
N PHE A 128 -5.37 -10.56 -19.49
CA PHE A 128 -6.28 -10.37 -20.63
C PHE A 128 -7.57 -9.62 -20.28
N SER A 129 -7.54 -8.79 -19.23
CA SER A 129 -8.66 -7.93 -18.80
C SER A 129 -8.22 -6.48 -18.64
N ASP A 130 -9.18 -5.56 -18.53
CA ASP A 130 -8.93 -4.15 -18.26
C ASP A 130 -9.13 -3.87 -16.77
N ILE A 131 -8.06 -3.41 -16.11
CA ILE A 131 -8.05 -3.14 -14.67
C ILE A 131 -9.10 -2.10 -14.25
N THR A 132 -9.38 -1.13 -15.11
CA THR A 132 -10.31 -0.03 -14.83
C THR A 132 -11.74 -0.57 -14.84
N GLU A 133 -12.07 -1.34 -15.88
CA GLU A 133 -13.38 -2.00 -15.98
C GLU A 133 -13.58 -3.02 -14.85
N ASP A 134 -12.58 -3.86 -14.56
CA ASP A 134 -12.66 -4.85 -13.48
C ASP A 134 -12.96 -4.18 -12.12
N ILE A 135 -12.28 -3.06 -11.81
CA ILE A 135 -12.51 -2.30 -10.57
C ILE A 135 -13.91 -1.67 -10.56
N TYR A 136 -14.36 -1.09 -11.68
CA TYR A 136 -15.70 -0.50 -11.75
C TYR A 136 -16.80 -1.54 -11.61
N GLU A 137 -16.66 -2.69 -12.26
CA GLU A 137 -17.63 -3.77 -12.17
C GLU A 137 -17.73 -4.31 -10.75
N ILE A 138 -16.60 -4.55 -10.07
CA ILE A 138 -16.61 -5.11 -8.73
C ILE A 138 -17.17 -4.13 -7.69
N LEU A 139 -16.80 -2.84 -7.77
CA LEU A 139 -17.36 -1.80 -6.90
C LEU A 139 -18.86 -1.63 -7.11
N ARG A 140 -19.34 -1.65 -8.37
CA ARG A 140 -20.76 -1.59 -8.70
C ARG A 140 -21.53 -2.79 -8.15
N LYS A 141 -21.00 -4.01 -8.36
CA LYS A 141 -21.63 -5.27 -7.94
C LYS A 141 -21.74 -5.39 -6.42
N LEU A 142 -20.73 -4.92 -5.68
CA LEU A 142 -20.64 -5.07 -4.23
C LEU A 142 -20.95 -3.80 -3.45
N SER A 143 -21.37 -2.73 -4.14
CA SER A 143 -21.76 -1.44 -3.55
C SER A 143 -22.64 -1.55 -2.29
N PRO A 144 -23.66 -2.44 -2.21
CA PRO A 144 -24.48 -2.58 -0.99
C PRO A 144 -23.71 -3.02 0.26
N ASN A 145 -22.55 -3.68 0.08
CA ASN A 145 -21.73 -4.26 1.13
C ASN A 145 -20.46 -3.42 1.41
N ILE A 146 -20.30 -2.28 0.73
CA ILE A 146 -19.14 -1.40 0.89
C ILE A 146 -19.59 -0.16 1.68
N PRO A 147 -19.01 0.11 2.86
CA PRO A 147 -19.22 1.37 3.55
C PRO A 147 -18.84 2.55 2.66
N ASP A 148 -19.69 3.58 2.60
CA ASP A 148 -19.52 4.74 1.72
C ASP A 148 -19.22 4.38 0.25
N SER A 149 -19.89 3.37 -0.31
CA SER A 149 -19.64 2.89 -1.67
C SER A 149 -19.58 4.00 -2.74
N ASN A 150 -20.39 5.05 -2.60
CA ASN A 150 -20.34 6.24 -3.47
C ASN A 150 -19.02 7.03 -3.31
N ALA A 151 -18.53 7.23 -2.09
CA ALA A 151 -17.25 7.88 -1.84
C ALA A 151 -16.09 7.04 -2.39
N VAL A 152 -16.05 5.75 -2.06
CA VAL A 152 -15.05 4.81 -2.56
C VAL A 152 -15.02 4.81 -4.09
N SER A 153 -16.18 4.68 -4.73
CA SER A 153 -16.29 4.68 -6.19
C SER A 153 -15.77 5.97 -6.80
N ARG A 154 -16.15 7.14 -6.26
CA ARG A 154 -15.68 8.44 -6.77
C ARG A 154 -14.19 8.65 -6.60
N ILE A 155 -13.61 8.22 -5.47
CA ILE A 155 -12.16 8.24 -5.25
C ILE A 155 -11.47 7.39 -6.31
N PHE A 156 -11.91 6.14 -6.50
CA PHE A 156 -11.24 5.20 -7.40
C PHE A 156 -11.39 5.61 -8.86
N ILE A 157 -12.57 6.08 -9.29
CA ILE A 157 -12.79 6.67 -10.62
C ILE A 157 -11.85 7.85 -10.85
N SER A 158 -11.72 8.75 -9.86
CA SER A 158 -10.85 9.91 -9.98
C SER A 158 -9.38 9.50 -10.11
N LEU A 159 -8.91 8.53 -9.32
CA LEU A 159 -7.52 8.04 -9.38
C LEU A 159 -7.23 7.30 -10.70
N LEU A 160 -8.16 6.47 -11.18
CA LEU A 160 -7.99 5.70 -12.42
C LEU A 160 -8.08 6.57 -13.68
N SER A 161 -8.84 7.66 -13.65
CA SER A 161 -8.98 8.56 -14.80
C SER A 161 -7.69 9.31 -15.19
N CYS A 162 -6.63 9.27 -14.36
CA CYS A 162 -5.40 10.03 -14.57
C CYS A 162 -5.62 11.55 -14.72
N ALA A 163 -6.73 12.05 -14.15
CA ALA A 163 -7.13 13.45 -14.24
C ALA A 163 -6.27 14.38 -13.38
N ARG A 164 -5.50 13.83 -12.44
CA ARG A 164 -4.56 14.60 -11.62
C ARG A 164 -3.49 15.23 -12.53
N ASP A 165 -3.40 16.55 -12.47
CA ASP A 165 -2.39 17.30 -13.20
C ASP A 165 -1.00 17.12 -12.55
N ASP A 166 0.03 17.03 -13.37
CA ASP A 166 1.43 16.99 -12.93
C ASP A 166 2.00 18.42 -12.82
N ASP A 167 1.16 19.45 -12.96
CA ASP A 167 1.55 20.86 -12.88
C ASP A 167 2.28 21.16 -11.56
N PRO A 168 3.53 21.67 -11.61
CA PRO A 168 4.27 22.06 -10.42
C PRO A 168 3.71 23.32 -9.73
N PHE A 169 2.81 24.07 -10.38
CA PHE A 169 2.21 25.29 -9.84
C PHE A 169 0.82 25.04 -9.25
N ASP A 170 0.51 25.77 -8.17
CA ASP A 170 -0.83 25.83 -7.62
C ASP A 170 -1.61 26.96 -8.29
N ASP A 171 -2.57 26.62 -9.16
CA ASP A 171 -3.43 27.56 -9.88
C ASP A 171 -4.87 27.57 -9.37
N TYR A 172 -5.17 26.77 -8.34
CA TYR A 172 -6.55 26.45 -7.95
C TYR A 172 -7.23 27.50 -7.06
N GLY A 173 -6.56 28.64 -6.86
CA GLY A 173 -7.08 29.79 -6.12
C GLY A 173 -7.34 29.51 -4.63
N ASP A 174 -8.06 30.43 -4.00
CA ASP A 174 -8.38 30.34 -2.58
C ASP A 174 -9.39 29.21 -2.28
N VAL A 175 -9.09 28.45 -1.23
CA VAL A 175 -9.82 27.28 -0.76
C VAL A 175 -10.82 27.61 0.36
N ILE A 176 -10.94 28.88 0.77
CA ILE A 176 -11.90 29.35 1.79
C ILE A 176 -13.34 28.92 1.48
N GLU A 177 -13.76 28.99 0.20
CA GLU A 177 -15.12 28.58 -0.18
C GLU A 177 -15.33 27.08 0.06
N LYS A 178 -14.37 26.26 -0.37
CA LYS A 178 -14.43 24.80 -0.19
C LYS A 178 -14.41 24.41 1.29
N ARG A 179 -13.60 25.11 2.10
CA ARG A 179 -13.62 24.95 3.56
C ARG A 179 -15.00 25.27 4.14
N SER A 180 -15.60 26.39 3.74
CA SER A 180 -16.94 26.78 4.19
C SER A 180 -17.98 25.71 3.81
N GLN A 181 -17.92 25.20 2.58
CA GLN A 181 -18.79 24.12 2.10
C GLN A 181 -18.66 22.87 2.96
N LEU A 182 -17.44 22.41 3.30
CA LEU A 182 -17.22 21.26 4.17
C LEU A 182 -17.75 21.47 5.60
N LEU A 183 -17.57 22.67 6.16
CA LEU A 183 -18.04 22.99 7.51
C LEU A 183 -19.57 23.07 7.57
N SER A 184 -20.23 23.61 6.55
CA SER A 184 -21.69 23.72 6.47
C SER A 184 -22.38 22.46 5.92
N ALA A 185 -21.62 21.48 5.41
CA ALA A 185 -22.18 20.31 4.76
C ALA A 185 -23.05 19.48 5.73
N ASN A 186 -24.17 19.00 5.20
CA ASN A 186 -25.17 18.18 5.88
C ASN A 186 -25.48 16.86 5.14
N THR A 187 -24.87 16.64 3.97
CA THR A 187 -25.05 15.44 3.17
C THR A 187 -23.71 14.82 2.80
N SER A 188 -23.64 13.49 2.78
CA SER A 188 -22.46 12.73 2.36
C SER A 188 -22.03 13.13 0.93
N ALA A 189 -22.98 13.26 0.01
CA ALA A 189 -22.70 13.61 -1.39
C ALA A 189 -21.98 14.96 -1.54
N SER A 190 -22.35 15.97 -0.74
CA SER A 190 -21.71 17.28 -0.74
C SER A 190 -20.26 17.20 -0.23
N VAL A 191 -20.05 16.53 0.91
CA VAL A 191 -18.70 16.33 1.48
C VAL A 191 -17.80 15.57 0.52
N VAL A 192 -18.28 14.43 0.00
CA VAL A 192 -17.53 13.58 -0.92
C VAL A 192 -17.19 14.33 -2.21
N GLY A 193 -18.13 15.11 -2.75
CA GLY A 193 -17.89 15.92 -3.95
C GLY A 193 -16.73 16.89 -3.75
N VAL A 194 -16.74 17.65 -2.65
CA VAL A 194 -15.68 18.61 -2.33
C VAL A 194 -14.34 17.92 -2.05
N LEU A 195 -14.34 16.83 -1.27
CA LEU A 195 -13.09 16.11 -0.96
C LEU A 195 -12.47 15.44 -2.18
N VAL A 196 -13.26 14.85 -3.07
CA VAL A 196 -12.76 14.27 -4.33
C VAL A 196 -12.17 15.36 -5.22
N GLU A 197 -12.84 16.51 -5.35
CA GLU A 197 -12.31 17.64 -6.11
C GLU A 197 -10.98 18.12 -5.52
N LEU A 198 -10.92 18.36 -4.21
CA LEU A 198 -9.74 18.88 -3.52
C LEU A 198 -8.55 17.92 -3.52
N LEU A 199 -8.78 16.62 -3.27
CA LEU A 199 -7.71 15.66 -3.00
C LEU A 199 -7.39 14.78 -4.19
N CYS A 200 -8.39 14.40 -4.99
CA CYS A 200 -8.21 13.47 -6.11
C CYS A 200 -8.11 14.19 -7.47
N GLY A 201 -8.79 15.34 -7.62
CA GLY A 201 -8.85 16.09 -8.88
C GLY A 201 -7.75 17.13 -9.07
N ARG A 202 -7.16 17.66 -7.99
CA ARG A 202 -6.11 18.69 -8.05
C ARG A 202 -4.72 18.11 -8.28
N SER A 203 -3.80 18.95 -8.79
CA SER A 203 -2.38 18.63 -8.91
C SER A 203 -1.75 18.32 -7.54
N VAL A 204 -0.64 17.57 -7.55
CA VAL A 204 0.10 17.27 -6.30
C VAL A 204 0.59 18.56 -5.62
N ALA A 205 0.97 19.58 -6.40
CA ALA A 205 1.39 20.87 -5.88
C ALA A 205 0.25 21.59 -5.13
N SER A 206 -0.95 21.62 -5.71
CA SER A 206 -2.13 22.19 -5.08
C SER A 206 -2.54 21.44 -3.80
N VAL A 207 -2.47 20.11 -3.78
CA VAL A 207 -2.78 19.32 -2.56
C VAL A 207 -1.78 19.64 -1.44
N LYS A 208 -0.49 19.82 -1.76
CA LYS A 208 0.53 20.24 -0.78
C LYS A 208 0.27 21.64 -0.20
N ALA A 209 -0.30 22.55 -0.99
CA ALA A 209 -0.58 23.91 -0.56
C ALA A 209 -1.77 24.02 0.42
N LEU A 210 -2.66 23.02 0.48
CA LEU A 210 -3.91 23.07 1.26
C LEU A 210 -3.69 23.39 2.74
N GLU A 211 -2.69 22.78 3.38
CA GLU A 211 -2.40 23.05 4.80
C GLU A 211 -1.90 24.48 5.01
N GLY A 212 -1.06 24.99 4.11
CA GLY A 212 -0.58 26.38 4.13
C GLY A 212 -1.69 27.40 3.90
N GLN A 213 -2.76 26.99 3.22
CA GLN A 213 -3.98 27.78 3.00
C GLN A 213 -5.02 27.61 4.13
N GLY A 214 -4.66 26.92 5.22
CA GLY A 214 -5.49 26.80 6.41
C GLY A 214 -6.56 25.69 6.35
N LEU A 215 -6.44 24.71 5.45
CA LEU A 215 -7.20 23.46 5.53
C LEU A 215 -6.39 22.38 6.25
N ASN A 216 -6.74 22.13 7.51
CA ASN A 216 -6.29 20.93 8.20
C ASN A 216 -7.18 19.75 7.77
N ILE A 217 -6.71 18.97 6.79
CA ILE A 217 -7.48 17.85 6.20
C ILE A 217 -7.82 16.79 7.25
N LYS A 218 -6.90 16.47 8.17
CA LYS A 218 -7.14 15.47 9.22
C LYS A 218 -8.26 15.89 10.17
N GLU A 219 -8.26 17.14 10.61
CA GLU A 219 -9.33 17.70 11.46
C GLU A 219 -10.67 17.73 10.74
N LEU A 220 -10.68 18.14 9.45
CA LEU A 220 -11.89 18.17 8.63
C LEU A 220 -12.48 16.77 8.44
N LEU A 221 -11.65 15.77 8.13
CA LEU A 221 -12.07 14.37 8.01
C LEU A 221 -12.66 13.85 9.32
N THR A 222 -12.02 14.16 10.45
CA THR A 222 -12.52 13.81 11.79
C THR A 222 -13.89 14.44 12.05
N LEU A 223 -14.05 15.72 11.71
CA LEU A 223 -15.31 16.45 11.89
C LEU A 223 -16.44 15.85 11.04
N VAL A 224 -16.21 15.56 9.75
CA VAL A 224 -17.26 15.01 8.88
C VAL A 224 -17.62 13.57 9.25
N GLN A 225 -16.66 12.80 9.79
CA GLN A 225 -16.91 11.47 10.34
C GLN A 225 -17.73 11.55 11.64
N GLN A 226 -17.44 12.49 12.54
CA GLN A 226 -18.25 12.73 13.74
C GLN A 226 -19.68 13.15 13.41
N LYS A 227 -19.89 13.87 12.31
CA LYS A 227 -21.21 14.19 11.77
C LYS A 227 -21.91 13.01 11.08
N GLY A 228 -21.26 11.85 10.94
CA GLY A 228 -21.80 10.67 10.26
C GLY A 228 -21.97 10.85 8.75
N LEU A 229 -21.27 11.80 8.13
CA LEU A 229 -21.37 12.08 6.69
C LEU A 229 -20.50 11.13 5.85
N ILE A 230 -19.46 10.58 6.47
CA ILE A 230 -18.61 9.51 5.93
C ILE A 230 -18.23 8.56 7.08
N THR A 231 -17.90 7.32 6.75
CA THR A 231 -17.32 6.31 7.65
C THR A 231 -15.80 6.37 7.65
N GLY A 232 -15.19 5.55 8.51
CA GLY A 232 -13.73 5.42 8.61
C GLY A 232 -13.09 5.01 7.28
N LEU A 233 -13.72 4.14 6.49
CA LEU A 233 -13.15 3.66 5.23
C LEU A 233 -12.89 4.80 4.23
N ALA A 234 -13.88 5.65 3.98
CA ALA A 234 -13.71 6.79 3.10
C ALA A 234 -12.75 7.84 3.68
N ALA A 235 -12.81 8.08 5.01
CA ALA A 235 -11.90 9.00 5.67
C ALA A 235 -10.44 8.56 5.53
N ASP A 236 -10.16 7.26 5.73
CA ASP A 236 -8.84 6.67 5.57
C ASP A 236 -8.34 6.80 4.12
N LEU A 237 -9.17 6.46 3.13
CA LEU A 237 -8.81 6.62 1.72
C LEU A 237 -8.45 8.06 1.37
N PHE A 238 -9.26 9.05 1.79
CA PHE A 238 -8.94 10.46 1.56
C PHE A 238 -7.64 10.88 2.24
N LEU A 239 -7.41 10.43 3.48
CA LEU A 239 -6.21 10.77 4.23
C LEU A 239 -4.96 10.15 3.60
N ILE A 240 -5.07 8.92 3.07
CA ILE A 240 -4.00 8.26 2.35
C ILE A 240 -3.66 9.00 1.06
N VAL A 241 -4.66 9.42 0.28
CA VAL A 241 -4.46 10.23 -0.93
C VAL A 241 -3.78 11.56 -0.59
N PHE A 242 -4.20 12.19 0.51
CA PHE A 242 -3.59 13.43 0.99
C PHE A 242 -2.11 13.22 1.36
N TYR A 243 -1.81 12.24 2.21
CA TYR A 243 -0.43 11.98 2.62
C TYR A 243 0.45 11.48 1.47
N SER A 244 -0.07 10.72 0.51
CA SER A 244 0.74 10.32 -0.65
C SER A 244 1.19 11.52 -1.48
N CYS A 245 0.46 12.63 -1.42
CA CYS A 245 0.86 13.89 -2.02
C CYS A 245 1.81 14.69 -1.11
N THR A 246 1.57 14.75 0.20
CA THR A 246 2.26 15.68 1.11
C THR A 246 3.47 15.09 1.82
N ASP A 247 3.35 13.90 2.38
CA ASP A 247 4.42 13.21 3.10
C ASP A 247 4.21 11.69 3.01
N VAL A 248 4.99 11.06 2.14
CA VAL A 248 4.95 9.61 1.90
C VAL A 248 5.24 8.82 3.17
N HIS A 249 6.04 9.33 4.11
CA HIS A 249 6.35 8.63 5.35
C HIS A 249 5.13 8.55 6.27
N LYS A 250 4.36 9.64 6.36
CA LYS A 250 3.07 9.67 7.09
C LYS A 250 2.05 8.76 6.46
N MET A 251 2.02 8.68 5.12
CA MET A 251 1.14 7.76 4.40
C MET A 251 1.41 6.31 4.81
N TRP A 252 2.68 5.88 4.74
CA TRP A 252 3.06 4.51 5.11
C TRP A 252 2.80 4.22 6.59
N ALA A 253 3.07 5.17 7.48
CA ALA A 253 2.76 5.03 8.91
C ALA A 253 1.25 4.89 9.16
N HIS A 254 0.42 5.67 8.46
CA HIS A 254 -1.05 5.59 8.55
C HIS A 254 -1.57 4.26 8.02
N MET A 255 -1.05 3.76 6.90
CA MET A 255 -1.41 2.44 6.37
C MET A 255 -1.05 1.30 7.32
N CYS A 256 0.16 1.34 7.91
CA CYS A 256 0.56 0.39 8.96
C CYS A 256 -0.42 0.46 10.13
N ASN A 257 -0.85 1.66 10.52
CA ASN A 257 -1.84 1.81 11.58
C ASN A 257 -3.16 1.13 11.24
N ILE A 258 -3.72 1.40 10.06
CA ILE A 258 -4.98 0.78 9.62
C ILE A 258 -4.87 -0.74 9.66
N ALA A 259 -3.77 -1.31 9.14
CA ALA A 259 -3.53 -2.74 9.15
C ALA A 259 -3.44 -3.32 10.58
N ILE A 260 -2.79 -2.59 11.49
CA ILE A 260 -2.63 -3.00 12.89
C ILE A 260 -3.97 -2.94 13.64
N GLU A 261 -4.71 -1.84 13.53
CA GLU A 261 -6.00 -1.66 14.20
C GLU A 261 -7.05 -2.65 13.71
N SER A 262 -7.02 -2.97 12.41
CA SER A 262 -7.88 -4.00 11.81
C SER A 262 -7.39 -5.43 12.00
N LYS A 263 -6.23 -5.65 12.65
CA LYS A 263 -5.58 -6.97 12.81
C LYS A 263 -5.41 -7.71 11.47
N ASN A 264 -5.09 -6.98 10.42
CA ASN A 264 -4.93 -7.50 9.07
C ASN A 264 -3.45 -7.64 8.71
N SER A 265 -2.91 -8.85 8.90
CA SER A 265 -1.50 -9.15 8.58
C SER A 265 -1.19 -9.05 7.09
N ALA A 266 -2.15 -9.35 6.21
CA ALA A 266 -1.95 -9.24 4.77
C ALA A 266 -1.81 -7.77 4.33
N LEU A 267 -2.65 -6.88 4.87
CA LEU A 267 -2.54 -5.43 4.58
C LEU A 267 -1.23 -4.87 5.11
N LEU A 268 -0.79 -5.34 6.28
CA LEU A 268 0.50 -4.97 6.84
C LEU A 268 1.66 -5.44 5.94
N ALA A 269 1.60 -6.68 5.44
CA ALA A 269 2.56 -7.24 4.48
C ALA A 269 2.65 -6.40 3.21
N ASP A 270 1.52 -6.14 2.55
CA ASP A 270 1.50 -5.36 1.31
C ASP A 270 1.98 -3.92 1.53
N THR A 271 1.58 -3.31 2.65
CA THR A 271 2.01 -1.96 3.03
C THR A 271 3.52 -1.88 3.17
N ILE A 272 4.12 -2.81 3.92
CA ILE A 272 5.57 -2.81 4.16
C ILE A 272 6.33 -3.18 2.89
N LEU A 273 5.83 -4.10 2.07
CA LEU A 273 6.48 -4.51 0.82
C LEU A 273 6.52 -3.39 -0.23
N ILE A 274 5.43 -2.66 -0.41
CA ILE A 274 5.38 -1.54 -1.38
C ILE A 274 6.17 -0.34 -0.85
N GLY A 275 6.07 -0.07 0.45
CA GLY A 275 6.73 1.05 1.11
C GLY A 275 8.20 0.83 1.52
N TYR A 276 8.73 -0.39 1.37
CA TYR A 276 10.00 -0.86 1.96
C TYR A 276 11.19 0.10 1.78
N ASP A 277 11.38 0.63 0.58
CA ASP A 277 12.46 1.58 0.28
C ASP A 277 11.95 3.01 -0.01
N GLN A 278 10.65 3.25 0.22
CA GLN A 278 10.04 4.57 0.06
C GLN A 278 9.98 5.35 1.37
N SER A 279 10.03 4.65 2.52
CA SER A 279 9.89 5.29 3.83
C SER A 279 11.08 5.04 4.75
N THR A 280 12.01 6.00 4.77
CA THR A 280 13.15 6.02 5.70
C THR A 280 12.77 6.42 7.14
N ARG A 281 11.60 7.05 7.34
CA ARG A 281 11.13 7.55 8.65
C ARG A 281 9.91 6.81 9.18
N LEU A 282 9.60 5.62 8.66
CA LEU A 282 8.37 4.89 8.99
C LEU A 282 8.15 4.72 10.51
N ARG A 283 9.21 4.33 11.23
CA ARG A 283 9.15 4.13 12.68
C ARG A 283 8.85 5.42 13.43
N GLU A 284 9.51 6.51 13.05
CA GLU A 284 9.37 7.82 13.70
C GLU A 284 7.95 8.36 13.49
N GLU A 285 7.44 8.29 12.26
CA GLU A 285 6.08 8.75 11.93
C GLU A 285 5.01 7.87 12.58
N TYR A 286 5.22 6.56 12.66
CA TYR A 286 4.30 5.67 13.38
C TYR A 286 4.31 5.96 14.89
N ALA A 287 5.49 6.15 15.49
CA ALA A 287 5.62 6.53 16.89
C ALA A 287 4.95 7.88 17.17
N ALA A 288 5.09 8.86 16.27
CA ALA A 288 4.44 10.15 16.37
C ALA A 288 2.91 10.04 16.27
N LEU A 289 2.40 9.14 15.41
CA LEU A 289 0.97 8.89 15.26
C LEU A 289 0.33 8.25 16.50
N LYS A 290 1.03 7.30 17.15
CA LYS A 290 0.51 6.53 18.29
C LYS A 290 0.95 7.01 19.67
N GLY A 291 1.96 7.86 19.73
CA GLY A 291 2.65 8.21 20.97
C GLY A 291 3.66 7.16 21.43
N THR A 292 3.65 5.94 20.87
CA THR A 292 4.63 4.88 21.13
C THR A 292 4.88 4.04 19.86
N TYR A 293 6.08 3.49 19.74
CA TYR A 293 6.36 2.39 18.82
C TYR A 293 6.78 1.20 19.68
N ASP A 294 5.88 0.23 19.82
CA ASP A 294 6.18 -1.00 20.54
C ASP A 294 6.12 -2.18 19.57
N ILE A 295 7.19 -2.97 19.54
CA ILE A 295 7.33 -4.18 18.73
C ILE A 295 6.25 -5.22 19.11
N SER A 296 5.73 -5.15 20.35
CA SER A 296 4.61 -5.98 20.81
C SER A 296 3.30 -5.72 20.03
N VAL A 297 3.15 -4.53 19.43
CA VAL A 297 1.98 -4.17 18.62
C VAL A 297 1.91 -5.03 17.36
N LEU A 298 3.06 -5.36 16.75
CA LEU A 298 3.12 -6.26 15.60
C LEU A 298 2.76 -7.70 16.00
N GLN A 299 3.09 -8.12 17.23
CA GLN A 299 2.76 -9.46 17.73
C GLN A 299 1.24 -9.67 17.79
N ASN A 300 0.49 -8.65 18.20
CA ASN A 300 -0.96 -8.73 18.30
C ASN A 300 -1.67 -8.87 16.94
N VAL A 301 -1.01 -8.46 15.85
CA VAL A 301 -1.52 -8.60 14.47
C VAL A 301 -1.17 -9.96 13.87
N ILE A 302 0.01 -10.49 14.22
CA ILE A 302 0.58 -11.72 13.64
C ILE A 302 0.07 -12.98 14.35
N ASN A 303 -0.24 -12.91 15.65
CA ASN A 303 -0.54 -14.09 16.50
C ASN A 303 -1.93 -14.74 16.29
N GLY A 304 -2.53 -14.63 15.11
CA GLY A 304 -3.64 -15.48 14.68
C GLY A 304 -3.22 -16.89 14.24
N ALA A 305 -1.93 -17.14 14.01
CA ALA A 305 -1.40 -18.43 13.57
C ALA A 305 -0.28 -18.94 14.48
N THR A 306 -0.29 -20.23 14.75
CA THR A 306 0.49 -21.00 15.74
C THR A 306 2.02 -21.07 15.53
N HIS A 307 2.63 -20.17 14.75
CA HIS A 307 4.09 -20.11 14.56
C HIS A 307 4.62 -18.66 14.59
N PRO A 308 4.91 -18.11 15.79
CA PRO A 308 5.15 -16.67 15.98
C PRO A 308 6.49 -16.10 15.48
N ASP A 309 7.50 -16.90 15.14
CA ASP A 309 8.87 -16.33 15.12
C ASP A 309 9.25 -15.63 13.81
N TYR A 310 9.11 -16.25 12.64
CA TYR A 310 9.73 -15.73 11.42
C TYR A 310 8.98 -14.57 10.75
N GLU A 311 7.66 -14.55 10.79
CA GLU A 311 6.88 -13.46 10.19
C GLU A 311 7.14 -12.14 10.92
N GLN A 312 7.15 -12.18 12.25
CA GLN A 312 7.53 -11.02 13.06
C GLN A 312 8.97 -10.57 12.79
N ILE A 313 9.92 -11.51 12.68
CA ILE A 313 11.31 -11.19 12.36
C ILE A 313 11.40 -10.51 10.98
N VAL A 314 10.67 -11.00 9.97
CA VAL A 314 10.63 -10.37 8.63
C VAL A 314 10.07 -8.97 8.72
N PHE A 315 8.94 -8.76 9.39
CA PHE A 315 8.36 -7.42 9.54
C PHE A 315 9.28 -6.44 10.24
N ASN A 316 9.89 -6.86 11.35
CA ASN A 316 10.86 -6.05 12.09
C ASN A 316 12.05 -5.69 11.22
N ALA A 317 12.61 -6.68 10.50
CA ALA A 317 13.75 -6.47 9.62
C ALA A 317 13.42 -5.53 8.45
N LEU A 318 12.23 -5.66 7.86
CA LEU A 318 11.80 -4.78 6.77
C LEU A 318 11.60 -3.33 7.24
N ILE A 319 11.01 -3.13 8.42
CA ILE A 319 10.85 -1.79 8.99
C ILE A 319 12.21 -1.19 9.36
N GLU A 320 13.10 -1.98 9.95
CA GLU A 320 14.44 -1.54 10.36
C GLU A 320 15.31 -1.19 9.17
N THR A 321 15.41 -2.07 8.19
CA THR A 321 16.26 -1.82 7.04
C THR A 321 15.65 -0.73 6.17
N GLY A 322 14.35 -0.76 5.90
CA GLY A 322 13.68 0.29 5.14
C GLY A 322 13.91 1.69 5.71
N ALA A 323 13.90 1.81 7.05
CA ALA A 323 14.24 3.05 7.73
C ALA A 323 15.70 3.51 7.51
N ASN A 324 16.63 2.56 7.36
CA ASN A 324 18.07 2.81 7.26
C ASN A 324 18.60 2.91 5.82
N LEU A 325 17.80 2.57 4.80
CA LEU A 325 18.16 2.71 3.39
C LEU A 325 18.16 4.20 3.01
N LYS A 326 19.32 4.86 3.11
CA LYS A 326 19.56 6.24 2.63
C LYS A 326 19.91 6.31 1.16
#